data_AF-Q7M1B6-F1
#
_entry.id   AF-Q7M1B6-F1
#
_cell.length_a   1.000
_cell.length_b   1.000
_cell.length_c   1.000
_cell.angle_alpha   90.00
_cell.angle_beta   90.00
_cell.angle_gamma   90.00
#
_symmetry.space_group_name_H-M   'P 1'
#
loop_
_entity.id
_entity.type
_entity.pdbx_description
1 polymer ?
#
loop_
_entity_poly.entity_id
_entity_poly.type
_entity_poly.pdbx_seq_one_letter_code
_entity_poly.pdbx_strand_id
1 'polypeptide(L)' 'MIQGVIQKIAGPAVIAKGMLGARMYDICKVGEEGLVGEIILL' A
#
# COMPACT_ATOMS: atom_id res chain seq x y z
N MET A 1 -1.22 -6.74 12.09
CA MET A 1 -1.05 -6.52 10.64
C MET A 1 -2.01 -5.43 10.22
N ILE A 2 -1.52 -4.39 9.53
CA ILE A 2 -2.34 -3.28 9.05
C ILE A 2 -2.87 -3.68 7.67
N GLN A 3 -4.17 -3.46 7.43
CA GLN A 3 -4.79 -3.80 6.15
C GLN A 3 -5.55 -2.60 5.63
N GLY A 4 -5.23 -2.20 4.40
CA GLY A 4 -5.93 -1.16 3.67
C GLY A 4 -6.67 -1.70 2.46
N VAL A 5 -7.32 -0.79 1.75
CA VAL A 5 -7.94 -1.06 0.45
C VAL A 5 -7.37 -0.12 -0.59
N ILE A 6 -7.17 -0.62 -1.80
CA ILE A 6 -6.71 0.19 -2.93
C ILE A 6 -7.80 1.23 -3.23
N GLN A 7 -7.42 2.51 -3.22
CA GLN A 7 -8.28 3.63 -3.59
C GLN A 7 -8.08 4.01 -5.06
N LYS A 8 -6.83 4.00 -5.54
CA LYS A 8 -6.48 4.36 -6.93
C LYS A 8 -5.19 3.67 -7.36
N ILE A 9 -5.10 3.38 -8.66
CA ILE A 9 -3.89 2.88 -9.31
C ILE A 9 -3.51 3.84 -10.44
N ALA A 10 -2.23 4.20 -10.54
CA ALA A 10 -1.66 5.04 -11.58
C ALA A 10 -0.33 4.43 -12.07
N GLY A 11 -0.41 3.54 -13.06
CA GLY A 11 0.73 2.75 -13.49
C GLY A 11 1.26 1.89 -12.31
N PRO A 12 2.55 1.99 -11.96
CA PRO A 12 3.10 1.26 -10.81
C PRO A 12 2.78 1.89 -9.45
N ALA A 13 2.27 3.13 -9.42
CA ALA A 13 1.94 3.83 -8.18
C ALA A 13 0.53 3.46 -7.69
N VAL A 14 0.39 3.18 -6.39
CA VAL A 14 -0.87 2.77 -5.76
C VAL A 14 -1.17 3.69 -4.59
N ILE A 15 -2.40 4.20 -4.54
CA ILE A 15 -2.93 4.94 -3.39
C ILE A 15 -3.86 3.99 -2.65
N ALA A 16 -3.57 3.76 -1.37
CA ALA A 16 -4.38 2.93 -0.48
C ALA A 16 -4.94 3.76 0.69
N LYS A 17 -6.11 3.37 1.20
CA LYS A 17 -6.74 3.98 2.37
C LYS A 17 -6.97 2.95 3.47
N GLY A 18 -7.17 3.42 4.70
CA GLY A 18 -7.39 2.54 5.86
C GLY A 18 -6.11 1.92 6.44
N MET A 19 -4.94 2.45 6.08
CA MET A 19 -3.63 1.95 6.54
C MET A 19 -3.11 2.71 7.77
N LEU A 20 -3.99 2.98 8.75
CA LEU A 20 -3.60 3.74 9.95
C LEU A 20 -2.48 3.01 10.71
N GLY A 21 -1.40 3.73 11.02
CA GLY A 21 -0.21 3.19 11.67
C GLY A 21 0.88 2.68 10.71
N ALA A 22 0.66 2.78 9.39
CA ALA A 22 1.70 2.57 8.41
C ALA A 22 2.84 3.59 8.56
N ARG A 23 4.06 3.18 8.22
CA ARG A 23 5.24 4.06 8.28
C ARG A 23 5.89 4.13 6.91
N MET A 24 6.57 5.24 6.67
CA MET A 24 7.44 5.41 5.51
C MET A 24 8.48 4.28 5.47
N TYR A 25 8.74 3.78 4.26
CA TYR A 25 9.68 2.72 3.94
C TYR A 25 9.31 1.32 4.46
N ASP A 26 8.09 1.13 5.01
CA ASP A 26 7.58 -0.21 5.31
C ASP A 26 7.32 -0.96 3.99
N ILE A 27 7.68 -2.25 3.96
CA ILE A 27 7.33 -3.16 2.87
C ILE A 27 5.88 -3.61 3.02
N CYS A 28 5.14 -3.60 1.92
CA CYS A 28 3.73 -4.00 1.89
C CYS A 28 3.45 -5.03 0.79
N LYS A 29 2.31 -5.70 0.91
CA LYS A 29 1.74 -6.56 -0.13
C LYS A 29 0.52 -5.87 -0.74
N VAL A 30 0.44 -5.85 -2.06
CA VAL A 30 -0.57 -5.12 -2.82
C VAL A 30 -1.34 -6.07 -3.73
N GLY A 31 -2.67 -5.94 -3.73
CA GLY A 31 -3.56 -6.74 -4.57
C GLY A 31 -3.72 -8.20 -4.12
N GLU A 32 -4.53 -8.94 -4.86
CA GLU A 32 -4.84 -10.36 -4.57
C GLU A 32 -3.62 -11.27 -4.77
N GLU A 33 -2.75 -10.93 -5.73
CA GLU A 33 -1.51 -11.65 -5.99
C GLU A 33 -0.41 -11.38 -4.95
N GLY A 34 -0.62 -10.39 -4.07
CA GLY A 34 0.32 -10.06 -2.99
C GLY A 34 1.65 -9.50 -3.50
N LEU A 35 1.60 -8.65 -4.53
CA LEU A 35 2.77 -8.00 -5.12
C LEU A 35 3.52 -7.18 -4.07
N VAL A 36 4.84 -7.22 -4.09
CA VAL A 36 5.68 -6.49 -3.12
C VAL A 36 5.74 -5.01 -3.50
N GLY A 37 5.55 -4.13 -2.52
CA GLY A 37 5.68 -2.69 -2.67
C GLY A 37 6.29 -2.03 -1.43
N GLU A 38 6.52 -0.72 -1.52
CA GLU A 38 7.09 0.10 -0.45
C GLU A 38 6.20 1.33 -0.21
N ILE A 39 6.04 1.71 1.06
CA ILE A 39 5.32 2.93 1.42
C ILE A 39 6.25 4.13 1.26
N ILE A 40 6.04 4.91 0.21
CA ILE A 40 6.83 6.12 -0.11
C ILE A 40 6.11 7.43 0.24
N LEU A 41 4.84 7.38 0.66
CA LEU A 41 4.00 8.51 1.07
C LEU A 41 2.88 8.01 1.99
N LEU A 42 2.47 8.80 2.99
CA LEU A 42 1.40 8.49 3.95
C LEU A 42 0.11 9.28 3.68
#